data_AF-A0A2M9P6A8-F1
#
_entry.id   AF-A0A2M9P6A8-F1
#
_cell.length_a   1.000
_cell.length_b   1.000
_cell.length_c   1.000
_cell.angle_alpha   90.00
_cell.angle_beta   90.00
_cell.angle_gamma   90.00
#
_symmetry.space_group_name_H-M   'P 1'
#
loop_
_entity.id
_entity.type
_entity.pdbx_description
1 polymer ?
#
loop_
_entity_poly.entity_id
_entity_poly.type
_entity_poly.pdbx_seq_one_letter_code
_entity_poly.pdbx_strand_id
1 'polypeptide(L)'
;GSTSRGLVPSAGWLAVNDWKGTRPYDSNPWILNPPGGVVANTNNRLTDAPFPDHLSFDWGDAHRILRAERLLSARRIHTRDSFVGIQTDTVSEAARTLLPLIGCCRRAGSTRATASSASRPTPSPRPRARSCR
;
A
#
# COMPACT_ATOMS: atom_id res chain seq x y z
N GLY A 1 -31.02 -6.22 3.00
CA GLY A 1 -30.35 -5.24 2.14
C GLY A 1 -30.48 -5.69 0.70
N SER A 2 -30.24 -4.79 -0.26
CA SER A 2 -30.27 -5.11 -1.71
C SER A 2 -29.47 -6.38 -2.01
N THR A 3 -30.00 -7.23 -2.90
CA THR A 3 -29.36 -8.51 -3.28
C THR A 3 -28.04 -8.32 -4.02
N SER A 4 -27.90 -7.24 -4.81
CA SER A 4 -26.65 -6.91 -5.50
C SER A 4 -25.62 -6.21 -4.61
N ARG A 5 -26.03 -5.77 -3.41
CA ARG A 5 -25.23 -4.96 -2.48
C ARG A 5 -24.72 -3.64 -3.06
N GLY A 6 -25.15 -3.23 -4.26
CA GLY A 6 -24.60 -2.06 -4.96
C GLY A 6 -23.37 -2.34 -5.83
N LEU A 7 -23.01 -3.61 -6.05
CA LEU A 7 -21.93 -4.00 -6.97
C LEU A 7 -22.38 -4.00 -8.44
N VAL A 8 -23.66 -4.27 -8.67
CA VAL A 8 -24.28 -4.38 -10.00
C VAL A 8 -25.73 -3.87 -9.93
N PRO A 9 -26.38 -3.58 -11.06
CA PRO A 9 -27.79 -3.25 -11.09
C PRO A 9 -28.64 -4.30 -10.34
N SER A 10 -29.58 -3.83 -9.53
CA SER A 10 -30.55 -4.67 -8.82
C SER A 10 -31.84 -4.82 -9.64
N ALA A 11 -32.51 -5.96 -9.51
CA ALA A 11 -33.83 -6.18 -10.11
C ALA A 11 -34.88 -5.26 -9.46
N GLY A 12 -35.33 -4.24 -10.20
CA GLY A 12 -36.22 -3.19 -9.68
C GLY A 12 -37.66 -3.63 -9.41
N TRP A 13 -38.08 -4.80 -9.88
CA TRP A 13 -39.41 -5.37 -9.59
C TRP A 13 -39.46 -6.15 -8.26
N LEU A 14 -38.33 -6.30 -7.56
CA LEU A 14 -38.27 -6.99 -6.27
C LEU A 14 -38.17 -5.97 -5.14
N ALA A 15 -39.19 -5.88 -4.28
CA ALA A 15 -39.25 -4.94 -3.16
C ALA A 15 -38.07 -5.03 -2.17
N VAL A 16 -37.35 -6.16 -2.14
CA VAL A 16 -36.11 -6.31 -1.33
C VAL A 16 -34.99 -5.35 -1.75
N ASN A 17 -35.03 -4.84 -2.99
CA ASN A 17 -34.03 -3.95 -3.56
C ASN A 17 -34.36 -2.46 -3.40
N ASP A 18 -35.56 -2.14 -2.93
CA ASP A 18 -35.99 -0.76 -2.73
C ASP A 18 -35.21 -0.10 -1.59
N TRP A 19 -34.98 1.20 -1.73
CA TRP A 19 -34.40 2.01 -0.66
C TRP A 19 -35.41 2.12 0.49
N LYS A 20 -34.95 1.80 1.70
CA LYS A 20 -35.79 1.82 2.91
C LYS A 20 -35.80 3.18 3.63
N GLY A 21 -35.29 4.22 2.98
CA GLY A 21 -35.05 5.54 3.56
C GLY A 21 -33.56 5.91 3.57
N THR A 22 -33.24 6.94 4.35
CA THR A 22 -31.87 7.44 4.54
C THR A 22 -31.27 6.94 5.86
N ARG A 23 -29.94 6.93 5.95
CA ARG A 23 -29.26 6.61 7.20
C ARG A 23 -29.25 7.82 8.15
N PRO A 24 -29.31 7.60 9.48
CA PRO A 24 -29.09 8.64 10.47
C PRO A 24 -27.71 9.31 10.31
N TYR A 25 -27.63 10.63 10.50
CA TYR A 25 -26.40 11.41 10.29
C TYR A 25 -25.25 10.99 11.22
N ASP A 26 -25.59 10.66 12.46
CA ASP A 26 -24.71 10.16 13.53
C ASP A 26 -24.07 8.80 13.21
N SER A 27 -24.57 8.06 12.21
CA SER A 27 -23.95 6.83 11.72
C SER A 27 -22.76 7.05 10.78
N ASN A 28 -22.51 8.29 10.33
CA ASN A 28 -21.40 8.60 9.45
C ASN A 28 -20.06 8.48 10.19
N PRO A 29 -18.98 7.98 9.55
CA PRO A 29 -17.65 8.00 10.15
C PRO A 29 -17.18 9.44 10.39
N TRP A 30 -16.74 9.73 11.61
CA TRP A 30 -16.18 11.02 11.98
C TRP A 30 -15.03 10.86 12.97
N ILE A 31 -14.17 11.87 13.01
CA ILE A 31 -13.08 11.96 13.98
C ILE A 31 -12.91 13.43 14.39
N LEU A 32 -12.73 13.67 15.69
CA LEU A 32 -12.50 14.99 16.24
C LEU A 32 -11.24 14.95 17.10
N ASN A 33 -10.35 15.93 16.92
CA ASN A 33 -9.11 16.07 17.67
C ASN A 33 -8.31 14.76 17.78
N PRO A 34 -7.90 14.14 16.65
CA PRO A 34 -7.11 12.92 16.69
C PRO A 34 -5.80 13.16 17.47
N PRO A 35 -5.28 12.18 18.23
CA PRO A 35 -4.03 12.33 18.99
C PRO A 35 -2.84 12.78 18.15
N GLY A 36 -2.81 12.39 16.86
CA GLY A 36 -1.77 12.79 15.91
C GLY A 36 -1.88 14.24 15.41
N GLY A 37 -2.94 14.97 15.75
CA GLY A 37 -3.12 16.39 15.39
C GLY A 37 -3.34 16.66 13.89
N VAL A 38 -3.46 15.61 13.07
CA VAL A 38 -3.57 15.70 11.62
C VAL A 38 -4.75 14.84 11.15
N VAL A 39 -5.53 15.39 10.23
CA VAL A 39 -6.53 14.67 9.44
C VAL A 39 -6.15 14.82 7.98
N ALA A 40 -6.00 13.71 7.26
CA ALA A 40 -5.68 13.69 5.84
C ALA A 40 -6.64 12.75 5.11
N ASN A 41 -7.05 13.14 3.91
CA ASN A 41 -7.83 12.29 3.02
C ASN A 41 -7.38 12.53 1.57
N THR A 42 -7.21 11.44 0.82
CA THR A 42 -6.88 11.48 -0.61
C THR A 42 -7.77 10.50 -1.38
N ASN A 43 -9.06 10.44 -1.06
CA ASN A 43 -10.00 9.41 -1.56
C ASN A 43 -9.67 7.97 -1.11
N ASN A 44 -8.85 7.83 -0.06
CA ASN A 44 -8.55 6.55 0.57
C ASN A 44 -9.76 6.01 1.35
N ARG A 45 -9.73 4.70 1.60
CA ARG A 45 -10.73 4.00 2.42
C ARG A 45 -10.88 4.65 3.80
N LEU A 46 -12.12 4.89 4.19
CA LEU A 46 -12.48 5.51 5.47
C LEU A 46 -12.88 4.50 6.56
N THR A 47 -13.39 3.33 6.18
CA THR A 47 -13.94 2.32 7.09
C THR A 47 -13.79 0.92 6.54
N ASP A 48 -13.67 -0.05 7.45
CA ASP A 48 -13.69 -1.49 7.17
C ASP A 48 -15.02 -2.15 7.60
N ALA A 49 -16.04 -1.35 7.91
CA ALA A 49 -17.36 -1.85 8.27
C ALA A 49 -17.92 -2.78 7.17
N PRO A 50 -18.62 -3.86 7.53
CA PRO A 50 -19.22 -4.74 6.54
C PRO A 50 -20.42 -4.07 5.85
N PHE A 51 -20.83 -4.60 4.69
CA PHE A 51 -22.12 -4.22 4.10
C PHE A 51 -23.25 -4.45 5.10
N PRO A 52 -24.19 -3.52 5.29
CA PRO A 52 -24.45 -2.31 4.49
C PRO A 52 -23.73 -1.02 4.90
N ASP A 53 -22.85 -1.04 5.91
CA ASP A 53 -22.23 0.16 6.50
C ASP A 53 -20.84 0.52 5.91
N HIS A 54 -20.35 -0.30 4.98
CA HIS A 54 -19.05 -0.17 4.29
C HIS A 54 -18.81 1.08 3.41
N LEU A 55 -19.80 1.97 3.23
CA LEU A 55 -19.83 3.13 2.31
C LEU A 55 -19.63 2.83 0.80
N SER A 56 -18.53 2.19 0.43
CA SER A 56 -18.19 1.85 -0.97
C SER A 56 -17.41 0.54 -1.04
N PHE A 57 -17.60 -0.20 -2.14
CA PHE A 57 -16.72 -1.32 -2.51
C PHE A 57 -15.45 -0.86 -3.24
N ASP A 58 -15.54 0.25 -3.96
CA ASP A 58 -14.45 0.80 -4.76
C ASP A 58 -13.85 2.03 -4.09
N TRP A 59 -12.53 2.04 -3.98
CA TRP A 59 -11.75 3.08 -3.34
C TRP A 59 -10.51 3.33 -4.19
N GLY A 60 -10.00 4.56 -4.15
CA GLY A 60 -8.73 4.87 -4.79
C GLY A 60 -7.57 4.08 -4.19
N ASP A 61 -6.43 4.07 -4.89
CA ASP A 61 -5.19 3.53 -4.35
C ASP A 61 -4.76 4.21 -3.04
N ALA A 62 -3.84 3.56 -2.32
CA ALA A 62 -3.29 4.08 -1.07
C ALA A 62 -2.04 4.96 -1.27
N HIS A 63 -1.58 5.20 -2.49
CA HIS A 63 -0.26 5.81 -2.72
C HIS A 63 -0.22 7.26 -2.23
N ARG A 64 -1.27 8.04 -2.51
CA ARG A 64 -1.33 9.45 -2.09
C ARG A 64 -1.45 9.62 -0.57
N ILE A 65 -2.23 8.77 0.10
CA ILE A 65 -2.40 8.87 1.55
C ILE A 65 -1.10 8.50 2.26
N LEU A 66 -0.41 7.43 1.83
CA LEU A 66 0.90 7.04 2.37
C LEU A 66 1.94 8.16 2.18
N ARG A 67 1.91 8.84 1.01
CA ARG A 67 2.76 10.01 0.75
C ARG A 67 2.45 11.17 1.70
N ALA A 68 1.17 11.52 1.82
CA ALA A 68 0.69 12.61 2.64
C ALA A 68 1.02 12.38 4.12
N GLU A 69 0.76 11.18 4.65
CA GLU A 69 1.10 10.78 6.02
C GLU A 69 2.59 10.95 6.29
N ARG A 70 3.46 10.49 5.37
CA ARG A 70 4.91 10.65 5.52
C ARG A 70 5.34 12.12 5.57
N LEU A 71 4.75 12.97 4.73
CA LEU A 71 5.09 14.39 4.66
C LEU A 71 4.56 15.19 5.86
N LEU A 72 3.34 14.88 6.30
CA LEU A 72 2.69 15.52 7.45
C LEU A 72 3.30 15.05 8.78
N SER A 73 3.78 13.81 8.84
CA SER A 73 4.49 13.30 10.02
C SER A 73 5.95 13.73 10.09
N ALA A 74 6.50 14.30 9.01
CA ALA A 74 7.92 14.70 8.96
C ALA A 74 8.25 15.88 9.88
N ARG A 75 7.25 16.63 10.35
CA ARG A 75 7.42 17.82 11.20
C ARG A 75 6.27 17.90 12.20
N ARG A 76 6.57 18.35 13.42
CA ARG A 76 5.54 18.60 14.45
C ARG A 76 4.70 19.85 14.16
N ILE A 77 5.28 20.84 13.48
CA ILE A 77 4.64 22.12 13.16
C ILE A 77 4.83 22.39 11.68
N HIS A 78 3.74 22.74 11.00
CA HIS A 78 3.72 23.10 9.59
C HIS A 78 3.58 24.60 9.41
N THR A 79 4.36 25.14 8.47
CA THR A 79 4.23 26.51 7.96
C THR A 79 3.51 26.50 6.60
N ARG A 80 3.08 27.67 6.13
CA ARG A 80 2.56 27.86 4.77
C ARG A 80 3.47 27.23 3.71
N ASP A 81 4.77 27.52 3.76
CA ASP A 81 5.73 27.03 2.76
C ASP A 81 5.88 25.51 2.81
N SER A 82 5.77 24.91 4.00
CA SER A 82 5.76 23.45 4.12
C SER A 82 4.54 22.82 3.46
N PHE A 83 3.37 23.48 3.53
CA PHE A 83 2.16 23.01 2.85
C PHE A 83 2.22 23.22 1.33
N VAL A 84 2.83 24.31 0.86
CA VAL A 84 3.11 24.48 -0.57
C VAL A 84 3.92 23.29 -1.08
N GLY A 85 5.00 22.93 -0.38
CA GLY A 85 5.82 21.77 -0.74
C GLY A 85 5.07 20.43 -0.72
N ILE A 86 4.07 20.26 0.16
CA ILE A 86 3.22 19.06 0.19
C ILE A 86 2.29 19.03 -1.02
N GLN A 87 1.65 20.16 -1.35
CA GLN A 87 0.71 20.24 -2.47
C GLN A 87 1.40 20.09 -3.84
N THR A 88 2.65 20.53 -3.95
CA THR A 88 3.45 20.42 -5.18
C THR A 88 4.33 19.17 -5.23
N ASP A 89 4.10 18.18 -4.36
CA ASP A 89 4.88 16.94 -4.35
C ASP A 89 4.56 16.07 -5.58
N THR A 90 5.60 15.65 -6.30
CA THR A 90 5.49 14.87 -7.55
C THR A 90 6.05 13.45 -7.41
N VAL A 91 6.28 12.98 -6.18
CA VAL A 91 6.92 11.68 -5.95
C VAL A 91 5.95 10.53 -6.23
N SER A 92 6.40 9.55 -7.02
CA SER A 92 5.66 8.30 -7.26
C SER A 92 5.96 7.25 -6.17
N GLU A 93 5.01 7.03 -5.27
CA GLU A 93 5.10 5.95 -4.27
C GLU A 93 4.95 4.54 -4.90
N ALA A 94 4.23 4.44 -6.03
CA ALA A 94 4.17 3.22 -6.83
C ALA A 94 5.57 2.82 -7.33
N ALA A 95 6.32 3.76 -7.90
CA ALA A 95 7.70 3.50 -8.35
C ALA A 95 8.63 3.07 -7.21
N ARG A 96 8.51 3.70 -6.04
CA ARG A 96 9.29 3.33 -4.83
C ARG A 96 9.03 1.91 -4.38
N THR A 97 7.80 1.43 -4.53
CA THR A 97 7.40 0.07 -4.17
C THR A 97 7.86 -0.95 -5.22
N LEU A 98 7.73 -0.62 -6.51
CA LEU A 98 7.97 -1.56 -7.61
C LEU A 98 9.45 -1.71 -7.99
N LEU A 99 10.23 -0.62 -7.98
CA LEU A 99 11.61 -0.63 -8.48
C LEU A 99 12.54 -1.63 -7.77
N PRO A 100 12.47 -1.84 -6.43
CA PRO A 100 13.27 -2.87 -5.77
C PRO A 100 12.98 -4.29 -6.27
N LEU A 101 11.72 -4.61 -6.58
CA LEU A 101 11.30 -5.92 -7.09
C LEU A 101 11.85 -6.16 -8.50
N ILE A 102 11.74 -5.14 -9.37
CA ILE A 102 12.28 -5.19 -10.73
C ILE A 102 13.81 -5.30 -10.70
N GLY A 103 14.47 -4.50 -9.85
CA GLY A 103 15.92 -4.48 -9.71
C GLY A 103 16.51 -5.78 -9.16
N CYS A 104 15.77 -6.50 -8.31
CA CYS A 104 16.17 -7.81 -7.78
C CYS A 104 16.18 -8.88 -8.89
N CYS A 105 15.13 -8.93 -9.71
CA CYS A 105 15.04 -9.86 -10.84
C CYS A 105 16.21 -9.69 -11.82
N ARG A 106 16.59 -8.43 -12.13
CA ARG A 106 17.76 -8.15 -12.99
C ARG A 106 19.08 -8.68 -12.41
N ARG A 107 19.25 -8.69 -11.09
CA ARG A 107 20.48 -9.21 -10.45
C ARG A 107 20.48 -10.74 -10.38
N ALA A 108 19.33 -11.37 -10.17
CA ALA A 108 19.20 -12.82 -10.13
C ALA A 108 19.47 -13.49 -11.50
N GLY A 109 19.18 -12.81 -12.61
CA GLY A 109 19.54 -13.25 -13.96
C GLY A 109 21.01 -13.02 -14.35
N SER A 110 21.79 -12.31 -13.53
CA SER A 110 23.22 -12.10 -13.71
C SER A 110 24.01 -13.10 -12.86
N THR A 111 23.80 -14.40 -13.10
CA THR A 111 24.85 -15.37 -12.75
C THR A 111 26.03 -15.11 -13.67
N ARG A 112 26.99 -14.34 -13.17
CA ARG A 112 28.33 -14.21 -13.74
C ARG A 112 28.87 -15.63 -13.90
N ALA A 113 28.89 -16.14 -15.13
CA ALA A 113 29.66 -17.32 -15.47
C ALA A 113 31.12 -16.98 -15.14
N THR A 114 31.58 -17.38 -13.96
CA THR A 114 33.01 -17.44 -13.66
C THR A 114 33.56 -18.52 -14.57
N ALA A 115 34.10 -18.11 -15.72
CA ALA A 115 35.01 -18.92 -16.49
C ALA A 115 36.24 -19.17 -15.61
N SER A 116 36.19 -20.25 -14.81
CA SER A 116 37.39 -20.80 -14.19
C SER A 116 38.13 -21.54 -15.30
N SER A 117 39.17 -20.93 -15.85
CA SER A 117 40.18 -21.66 -16.62
C SER A 117 40.77 -22.74 -15.71
N ALA A 118 40.37 -23.98 -15.92
CA ALA A 118 40.91 -25.13 -15.21
C ALA A 118 42.36 -25.38 -15.69
N SER A 119 43.35 -24.91 -14.93
CA SER A 119 44.67 -25.52 -14.94
C SER A 119 44.61 -26.84 -14.18
N ARG A 120 45.00 -27.92 -14.85
CA ARG A 120 45.03 -29.31 -14.32
C ARG A 120 45.81 -29.39 -13.00
N PRO A 121 45.37 -30.20 -12.01
CA PRO A 121 46.15 -30.45 -10.81
C PRO A 121 47.08 -31.66 -11.00
N THR A 122 48.31 -31.56 -10.51
CA THR A 122 49.14 -32.72 -10.12
C THR A 122 49.06 -32.90 -8.59
N PRO A 123 49.12 -34.14 -8.08
CA PRO A 123 48.64 -34.48 -6.75
C PRO A 123 49.72 -34.30 -5.67
N SER A 124 49.30 -33.86 -4.48
CA SER A 124 50.12 -33.91 -3.26
C SER A 124 49.26 -34.37 -2.07
N PRO A 125 49.77 -35.23 -1.17
CA PRO A 125 48.95 -35.95 -0.22
C PRO A 125 48.55 -35.11 1.00
N ARG A 126 47.36 -35.44 1.54
CA ARG A 126 46.70 -34.82 2.70
C ARG A 126 47.56 -34.82 3.96
N PRO A 127 47.23 -33.95 4.93
CA PRO A 127 46.72 -34.52 6.19
C PRO A 127 45.42 -33.87 6.71
N ARG A 128 44.96 -34.45 7.83
CA ARG A 128 43.58 -34.57 8.32
C ARG A 128 43.01 -33.32 9.00
N ALA A 129 41.69 -33.18 8.80
CA ALA A 129 40.63 -32.81 9.75
C ALA A 129 40.73 -31.51 10.58
N ARG A 130 39.67 -30.70 10.53
CA ARG A 130 38.93 -30.24 11.71
C ARG A 130 37.51 -29.79 11.32
N SER A 131 36.53 -30.25 12.09
CA SER A 131 35.13 -29.87 12.02
C SER A 131 34.92 -28.46 12.57
N CYS A 132 34.16 -27.63 11.87
CA CYS A 132 33.62 -26.39 12.44
C CYS A 132 32.21 -26.66 12.99
N ARG A 133 32.02 -26.27 14.26
CA ARG A 133 30.71 -25.99 14.85
C ARG A 133 30.14 -24.70 14.28
#